data_AF-A0AB39U7J3-F1
#
_entry.id   AF-A0AB39U7J3-F1
#
_cell.length_a   1.000
_cell.length_b   1.000
_cell.length_c   1.000
_cell.angle_alpha   90.00
_cell.angle_beta   90.00
_cell.angle_gamma   90.00
#
_symmetry.space_group_name_H-M   'P 1'
#
loop_
_entity.id
_entity.type
_entity.pdbx_description
1 polymer ?
#
loop_
_entity_poly.entity_id
_entity_poly.type
_entity_poly.pdbx_seq_one_letter_code
_entity_poly.pdbx_strand_id
1 'polypeptide(L)'
;MRKDGKRVWIIAACIAMLYVVTMLLTRSGGSVTNQYEQYAQWRSAYVMQESDHRSFVNTSNDRKHPVALSEGQGYGMYLTAIAGIKGWGRQQDYDELLNYYLTYRVDGVRVDGADGNTKSYLMQWRQHSNGHQWISQDSSATDGDLYIAYSLNLASKAWPKSSDQYMKLERKLASDILNYEYNGTTHTLTVGNWADATSKYHDLMRTSDVMPTFFKSFYESTHDRRWLEITDAMLDRLMDLSEDHDTGLVPDFAWVSEHDATAAKANAVASRYDGDYSSNACRVPMMLATSNDPRARAVVLRLLQFFNRQSAVTAGYTLAGKQLNDYRLNSFTAPVAYAASQHREHRYDRLQKDWQNVLVQPVETNRYYDATLTVMAVMGEVD
;
A
#
# COMPACT_ATOMS: atom_id res chain seq x y z
N MET A 1 -23.72 -28.52 54.94
CA MET A 1 -22.66 -27.55 54.60
C MET A 1 -21.90 -27.88 53.29
N ARG A 2 -22.59 -28.12 52.16
CA ARG A 2 -21.89 -28.40 50.87
C ARG A 2 -22.53 -27.74 49.64
N LYS A 3 -23.62 -26.98 49.82
CA LYS A 3 -24.35 -26.30 48.74
C LYS A 3 -23.86 -24.87 48.48
N ASP A 4 -23.28 -24.20 49.46
CA ASP A 4 -22.90 -22.77 49.34
C ASP A 4 -21.61 -22.56 48.55
N GLY A 5 -20.64 -23.47 48.64
CA GLY A 5 -19.40 -23.39 47.86
C GLY A 5 -19.65 -23.42 46.35
N LYS A 6 -20.61 -24.23 45.87
CA LYS A 6 -20.94 -24.28 44.43
C LYS A 6 -21.53 -22.97 43.93
N ARG A 7 -22.36 -22.29 44.73
CA ARG A 7 -22.95 -20.99 44.37
C ARG A 7 -21.89 -19.89 44.29
N VAL A 8 -20.94 -19.88 45.22
CA VAL A 8 -19.81 -18.94 45.20
C VAL A 8 -18.94 -19.11 43.95
N TRP A 9 -18.63 -20.36 43.56
CA TRP A 9 -17.87 -20.63 42.33
C TRP A 9 -18.62 -20.27 41.05
N ILE A 10 -19.94 -20.47 41.01
CA ILE A 10 -20.78 -20.05 39.87
C ILE A 10 -20.79 -18.51 39.75
N ILE A 11 -20.96 -17.79 40.86
CA ILE A 11 -20.94 -16.32 40.88
C ILE A 11 -19.56 -15.80 40.45
N ALA A 12 -18.47 -16.39 40.95
CA ALA A 12 -17.11 -16.02 40.54
C ALA A 12 -16.86 -16.26 39.04
N ALA A 13 -17.33 -17.38 38.49
CA ALA A 13 -17.24 -17.66 37.06
C ALA A 13 -18.06 -16.67 36.22
N CYS A 14 -19.26 -16.29 36.67
CA CYS A 14 -20.07 -15.27 36.00
C CYS A 14 -19.41 -13.89 36.04
N ILE A 15 -18.78 -13.49 37.15
CA ILE A 15 -18.04 -12.22 37.25
C ILE A 15 -16.81 -12.24 36.34
N ALA A 16 -16.05 -13.34 36.33
CA ALA A 16 -14.89 -13.48 35.44
C ALA A 16 -15.31 -13.45 33.96
N MET A 17 -16.41 -14.12 33.61
CA MET A 17 -16.98 -14.08 32.26
C MET A 17 -17.46 -12.67 31.90
N LEU A 18 -18.16 -11.98 32.80
CA LEU A 18 -18.59 -10.60 32.58
C LEU A 18 -17.38 -9.67 32.39
N TYR A 19 -16.33 -9.81 33.21
CA TYR A 19 -15.09 -9.05 33.07
C TYR A 19 -14.39 -9.31 31.73
N VAL A 20 -14.28 -10.58 31.31
CA VAL A 20 -13.72 -10.96 30.02
C VAL A 20 -14.56 -10.38 28.88
N VAL A 21 -15.89 -10.47 28.95
CA VAL A 21 -16.80 -9.90 27.94
C VAL A 21 -16.65 -8.37 27.90
N THR A 22 -16.62 -7.68 29.04
CA THR A 22 -16.42 -6.23 29.10
C THR A 22 -15.06 -5.84 28.53
N MET A 23 -13.98 -6.55 28.85
CA MET A 23 -12.65 -6.29 28.27
C MET A 23 -12.61 -6.55 26.76
N LEU A 24 -13.29 -7.59 26.27
CA LEU A 24 -13.38 -7.86 24.83
C LEU A 24 -14.16 -6.76 24.12
N LEU A 25 -15.28 -6.31 24.69
CA LEU A 25 -16.12 -5.23 24.12
C LEU A 25 -15.42 -3.87 24.15
N THR A 26 -14.72 -3.52 25.23
CA THR A 26 -13.96 -2.26 25.31
C THR A 26 -12.75 -2.27 24.38
N ARG A 27 -12.06 -3.41 24.25
CA ARG A 27 -10.93 -3.57 23.33
C ARG A 27 -11.36 -3.53 21.86
N SER A 28 -12.46 -4.19 21.51
CA SER A 28 -12.99 -4.16 20.13
C SER A 28 -13.56 -2.78 19.79
N GLY A 29 -14.33 -2.17 20.70
CA GLY A 29 -14.89 -0.83 20.51
C GLY A 29 -13.79 0.23 20.40
N GLY A 30 -12.80 0.20 21.28
CA GLY A 30 -11.67 1.14 21.26
C GLY A 30 -10.82 1.03 20.00
N SER A 31 -10.57 -0.18 19.48
CA SER A 31 -9.81 -0.36 18.23
C SER A 31 -10.54 0.21 17.01
N VAL A 32 -11.87 0.06 16.94
CA VAL A 32 -12.68 0.57 15.82
C VAL A 32 -12.79 2.08 15.88
N THR A 33 -13.01 2.66 17.07
CA THR A 33 -13.02 4.12 17.27
C THR A 33 -11.68 4.75 16.85
N ASN A 34 -10.56 4.15 17.25
CA ASN A 34 -9.24 4.67 16.89
C ASN A 34 -8.97 4.62 15.38
N GLN A 35 -9.40 3.56 14.67
CA GLN A 35 -9.25 3.48 13.20
C GLN A 35 -10.00 4.62 12.49
N TYR A 36 -11.25 4.87 12.88
CA TYR A 36 -12.04 5.96 12.33
C TYR A 36 -11.40 7.33 12.61
N GLU A 37 -10.95 7.57 13.84
CA GLU A 37 -10.31 8.83 14.21
C GLU A 37 -9.03 9.09 13.41
N GLN A 38 -8.19 8.06 13.22
CA GLN A 38 -6.98 8.19 12.40
C GLN A 38 -7.32 8.47 10.93
N TYR A 39 -8.28 7.75 10.35
CA TYR A 39 -8.75 8.03 8.97
C TYR A 39 -9.29 9.46 8.84
N ALA A 40 -10.11 9.92 9.78
CA ALA A 40 -10.68 11.26 9.75
C ALA A 40 -9.61 12.36 9.88
N GLN A 41 -8.63 12.18 10.77
CA GLN A 41 -7.48 13.08 10.91
C GLN A 41 -6.66 13.14 9.62
N TRP A 42 -6.31 11.99 9.06
CA TRP A 42 -5.57 11.89 7.79
C TRP A 42 -6.32 12.58 6.65
N ARG A 43 -7.62 12.30 6.49
CA ARG A 43 -8.45 12.89 5.43
C ARG A 43 -8.47 14.41 5.56
N SER A 44 -8.66 14.93 6.78
CA SER A 44 -8.65 16.38 7.03
C SER A 44 -7.28 17.03 6.76
N ALA A 45 -6.19 16.31 7.03
CA ALA A 45 -4.84 16.84 6.86
C ALA A 45 -4.40 16.84 5.39
N TYR A 46 -4.74 15.80 4.61
CA TYR A 46 -4.12 15.57 3.31
C TYR A 46 -5.07 15.66 2.12
N VAL A 47 -6.37 15.42 2.28
CA VAL A 47 -7.32 15.57 1.17
C VAL A 47 -7.66 17.05 0.98
N MET A 48 -7.43 17.55 -0.24
CA MET A 48 -7.70 18.92 -0.63
C MET A 48 -8.64 18.95 -1.83
N GLN A 49 -9.52 19.93 -1.85
CA GLN A 49 -10.45 20.13 -2.95
C GLN A 49 -9.77 20.95 -4.05
N GLU A 50 -9.81 20.44 -5.28
CA GLU A 50 -9.37 21.15 -6.49
C GLU A 50 -10.53 21.96 -7.10
N SER A 51 -11.74 21.37 -7.11
CA SER A 51 -12.98 21.99 -7.58
C SER A 51 -14.20 21.32 -6.92
N ASP A 52 -15.41 21.79 -7.21
CA ASP A 52 -16.68 21.27 -6.64
C ASP A 52 -16.86 19.75 -6.76
N HIS A 53 -16.19 19.11 -7.72
CA HIS A 53 -16.32 17.67 -7.99
C HIS A 53 -14.98 16.95 -8.10
N ARG A 54 -13.87 17.58 -7.67
CA ARG A 54 -12.53 16.98 -7.73
C ARG A 54 -11.75 17.26 -6.47
N SER A 55 -11.21 16.20 -5.89
CA SER A 55 -10.36 16.23 -4.70
C SER A 55 -9.09 15.44 -4.96
N PHE A 56 -8.00 15.81 -4.32
CA PHE A 56 -6.71 15.14 -4.44
C PHE A 56 -6.03 14.99 -3.08
N VAL A 57 -5.06 14.09 -3.00
CA VAL A 57 -4.19 13.96 -1.84
C VAL A 57 -2.97 14.86 -2.00
N ASN A 58 -2.84 15.87 -1.15
CA ASN A 58 -1.67 16.75 -1.12
C ASN A 58 -0.48 16.03 -0.47
N THR A 59 0.56 15.80 -1.26
CA THR A 59 1.80 15.14 -0.85
C THR A 59 2.90 16.14 -0.45
N SER A 60 2.66 17.44 -0.62
CA SER A 60 3.59 18.49 -0.20
C SER A 60 3.36 18.90 1.26
N ASN A 61 4.42 19.38 1.91
CA ASN A 61 4.33 19.99 3.25
C ASN A 61 3.89 21.46 3.20
N ASP A 62 3.69 22.02 1.99
CA ASP A 62 3.25 23.40 1.79
C ASP A 62 1.89 23.42 1.09
N ARG A 63 0.84 23.60 1.87
CA ARG A 63 -0.55 23.67 1.37
C ARG A 63 -0.80 24.81 0.38
N LYS A 64 0.07 25.84 0.33
CA LYS A 64 -0.04 26.93 -0.66
C LYS A 64 0.50 26.52 -2.03
N HIS A 65 1.40 25.54 -2.05
CA HIS A 65 1.99 24.96 -3.25
C HIS A 65 1.74 23.45 -3.25
N PRO A 66 0.47 23.04 -3.40
CA PRO A 66 0.11 21.63 -3.30
C PRO A 66 0.74 20.83 -4.44
N VAL A 67 1.11 19.60 -4.11
CA VAL A 67 1.59 18.59 -5.06
C VAL A 67 0.68 17.38 -4.93
N ALA A 68 0.19 16.86 -6.04
CA ALA A 68 -0.48 15.56 -6.09
C ALA A 68 0.46 14.57 -6.80
N LEU A 69 0.53 13.36 -6.28
CA LEU A 69 1.18 12.24 -6.94
C LEU A 69 0.14 11.16 -7.23
N SER A 70 0.29 10.40 -8.31
CA SER A 70 -0.57 9.24 -8.57
C SER A 70 -0.53 8.23 -7.41
N GLU A 71 0.63 8.06 -6.78
CA GLU A 71 0.80 7.31 -5.53
C GLU A 71 -0.17 7.78 -4.44
N GLY A 72 -0.11 9.08 -4.09
CA GLY A 72 -0.97 9.66 -3.07
C GLY A 72 -2.45 9.61 -3.46
N GLN A 73 -2.75 9.79 -4.73
CA GLN A 73 -4.12 9.67 -5.23
C GLN A 73 -4.65 8.25 -5.06
N GLY A 74 -3.87 7.24 -5.44
CA GLY A 74 -4.18 5.84 -5.25
C GLY A 74 -4.40 5.49 -3.77
N TYR A 75 -3.51 5.94 -2.87
CA TYR A 75 -3.70 5.74 -1.44
C TYR A 75 -4.97 6.39 -0.91
N GLY A 76 -5.30 7.59 -1.38
CA GLY A 76 -6.52 8.28 -0.95
C GLY A 76 -7.80 7.59 -1.42
N MET A 77 -7.81 7.11 -2.66
CA MET A 77 -8.92 6.30 -3.18
C MET A 77 -9.04 4.99 -2.39
N TYR A 78 -7.93 4.29 -2.16
CA TYR A 78 -7.86 3.05 -1.38
C TYR A 78 -8.42 3.23 0.04
N LEU A 79 -7.92 4.22 0.80
CA LEU A 79 -8.38 4.51 2.16
C LEU A 79 -9.86 4.90 2.20
N THR A 80 -10.32 5.68 1.21
CA THR A 80 -11.72 6.12 1.13
C THR A 80 -12.66 4.96 0.78
N ALA A 81 -12.24 4.03 -0.08
CA ALA A 81 -13.01 2.82 -0.39
C ALA A 81 -13.12 1.90 0.84
N ILE A 82 -12.03 1.68 1.59
CA ILE A 82 -12.07 0.92 2.85
C ILE A 82 -12.99 1.60 3.87
N ALA A 83 -12.87 2.91 4.02
CA ALA A 83 -13.77 3.68 4.87
C ALA A 83 -15.24 3.53 4.43
N GLY A 84 -15.50 3.49 3.12
CA GLY A 84 -16.81 3.18 2.54
C GLY A 84 -17.34 1.80 2.96
N ILE A 85 -16.52 0.75 2.83
CA ILE A 85 -16.86 -0.62 3.27
C ILE A 85 -17.20 -0.67 4.77
N LYS A 86 -16.47 0.11 5.59
CA LYS A 86 -16.72 0.22 7.04
C LYS A 86 -17.90 1.14 7.40
N GLY A 87 -18.55 1.77 6.42
CA GLY A 87 -19.68 2.68 6.61
C GLY A 87 -19.30 4.09 7.09
N TRP A 88 -18.03 4.47 6.99
CA TRP A 88 -17.50 5.78 7.42
C TRP A 88 -17.34 6.77 6.27
N GLY A 89 -17.03 6.26 5.07
CA GLY A 89 -16.80 7.07 3.87
C GLY A 89 -18.08 7.27 3.05
N ARG A 90 -18.27 8.47 2.50
CA ARG A 90 -19.36 8.74 1.55
C ARG A 90 -18.89 8.45 0.13
N GLN A 91 -19.79 7.95 -0.71
CA GLN A 91 -19.50 7.71 -2.13
C GLN A 91 -18.99 8.96 -2.85
N GLN A 92 -19.58 10.12 -2.54
CA GLN A 92 -19.14 11.40 -3.09
C GLN A 92 -17.66 11.69 -2.81
N ASP A 93 -17.15 11.36 -1.61
CA ASP A 93 -15.75 11.60 -1.26
C ASP A 93 -14.80 10.77 -2.15
N TYR A 94 -15.21 9.56 -2.49
CA TYR A 94 -14.47 8.69 -3.42
C TYR A 94 -14.59 9.19 -4.87
N ASP A 95 -15.79 9.56 -5.31
CA ASP A 95 -16.03 10.03 -6.67
C ASP A 95 -15.26 11.33 -6.97
N GLU A 96 -15.09 12.22 -5.98
CA GLU A 96 -14.25 13.41 -6.12
C GLU A 96 -12.77 13.07 -6.34
N LEU A 97 -12.23 12.07 -5.64
CA LEU A 97 -10.87 11.55 -5.87
C LEU A 97 -10.77 10.87 -7.23
N LEU A 98 -11.78 10.08 -7.61
CA LEU A 98 -11.86 9.41 -8.89
C LEU A 98 -11.86 10.42 -10.06
N ASN A 99 -12.63 11.50 -9.94
CA ASN A 99 -12.72 12.52 -10.97
C ASN A 99 -11.41 13.29 -11.14
N TYR A 100 -10.63 13.48 -10.08
CA TYR A 100 -9.28 14.03 -10.17
C TYR A 100 -8.37 13.09 -10.97
N TYR A 101 -8.33 11.81 -10.62
CA TYR A 101 -7.61 10.78 -11.39
C TYR A 101 -8.01 10.80 -12.88
N LEU A 102 -9.31 10.75 -13.19
CA LEU A 102 -9.80 10.70 -14.58
C LEU A 102 -9.43 11.93 -15.40
N THR A 103 -9.25 13.08 -14.74
CA THR A 103 -8.82 14.35 -15.36
C THR A 103 -7.35 14.30 -15.76
N TYR A 104 -6.49 13.76 -14.89
CA TYR A 104 -5.03 13.73 -15.05
C TYR A 104 -4.52 12.38 -15.55
N ARG A 105 -5.22 11.79 -16.52
CA ARG A 105 -4.74 10.59 -17.21
C ARG A 105 -3.68 10.92 -18.25
N VAL A 106 -2.76 9.99 -18.47
CA VAL A 106 -1.66 10.13 -19.45
C VAL A 106 -2.24 10.33 -20.85
N ASP A 107 -1.74 11.36 -21.54
CA ASP A 107 -2.17 11.71 -22.90
C ASP A 107 -1.40 10.86 -23.93
N GLY A 108 -2.06 10.54 -25.05
CA GLY A 108 -1.37 10.13 -26.28
C GLY A 108 -0.47 8.88 -26.18
N VAL A 109 -0.95 7.79 -25.58
CA VAL A 109 -0.17 6.55 -25.62
C VAL A 109 -0.10 6.05 -27.06
N ARG A 110 1.14 5.93 -27.57
CA ARG A 110 1.45 5.44 -28.92
C ARG A 110 1.11 3.97 -29.01
N VAL A 111 -0.16 3.65 -29.21
CA VAL A 111 -0.55 2.36 -29.76
C VAL A 111 -0.35 2.46 -31.26
N ASP A 112 0.46 1.58 -31.82
CA ASP A 112 0.50 1.39 -33.27
C ASP A 112 -0.92 1.09 -33.76
N GLY A 113 -1.53 2.04 -34.47
CA GLY A 113 -2.88 1.92 -35.01
C GLY A 113 -4.02 2.57 -34.21
N ALA A 114 -3.75 3.30 -33.12
CA ALA A 114 -4.77 4.15 -32.49
C ALA A 114 -4.69 5.60 -33.00
N ASP A 115 -5.83 6.16 -33.39
CA ASP A 115 -5.96 7.60 -33.62
C ASP A 115 -5.51 8.34 -32.36
N GLY A 116 -4.62 9.32 -32.52
CA GLY A 116 -3.93 10.07 -31.44
C GLY A 116 -4.82 10.90 -30.49
N ASN A 117 -6.09 10.52 -30.31
CA ASN A 117 -7.10 11.16 -29.49
C ASN A 117 -7.61 10.29 -28.31
N THR A 118 -7.04 9.10 -28.05
CA THR A 118 -7.46 8.27 -26.90
C THR A 118 -6.52 8.45 -25.71
N LYS A 119 -7.04 8.99 -24.59
CA LYS A 119 -6.32 9.02 -23.31
C LYS A 119 -6.24 7.63 -22.72
N SER A 120 -5.06 7.25 -22.23
CA SER A 120 -4.88 6.04 -21.43
C SER A 120 -5.69 6.12 -20.13
N TYR A 121 -5.87 4.99 -19.46
CA TYR A 121 -6.37 4.90 -18.10
C TYR A 121 -5.28 5.10 -17.05
N LEU A 122 -4.00 5.08 -17.43
CA LEU A 122 -2.90 5.41 -16.51
C LEU A 122 -2.98 6.86 -16.04
N MET A 123 -2.58 7.12 -14.80
CA MET A 123 -2.53 8.47 -14.22
C MET A 123 -1.16 9.10 -14.46
N GLN A 124 -1.15 10.38 -14.84
CA GLN A 124 0.06 11.21 -14.80
C GLN A 124 0.61 11.23 -13.37
N TRP A 125 1.88 10.90 -13.18
CA TRP A 125 2.40 10.55 -11.86
C TRP A 125 2.53 11.75 -10.91
N ARG A 126 2.61 12.97 -11.45
CA ARG A 126 2.83 14.19 -10.67
C ARG A 126 2.13 15.40 -11.25
N GLN A 127 1.34 16.06 -10.40
CA GLN A 127 0.75 17.37 -10.64
C GLN A 127 1.22 18.34 -9.56
N HIS A 128 1.46 19.60 -9.93
CA HIS A 128 1.67 20.66 -8.95
C HIS A 128 0.98 21.94 -9.41
N SER A 129 0.48 22.71 -8.44
CA SER A 129 -0.13 24.00 -8.72
C SER A 129 0.86 25.14 -8.50
N ASN A 130 0.92 26.08 -9.44
CA ASN A 130 1.65 27.35 -9.30
C ASN A 130 0.73 28.52 -8.90
N GLY A 131 -0.48 28.22 -8.41
CA GLY A 131 -1.50 29.21 -8.04
C GLY A 131 -2.36 29.71 -9.20
N HIS A 132 -2.04 29.36 -10.46
CA HIS A 132 -2.80 29.77 -11.64
C HIS A 132 -3.28 28.58 -12.48
N GLN A 133 -2.42 27.55 -12.59
CA GLN A 133 -2.71 26.33 -13.34
C GLN A 133 -2.04 25.14 -12.68
N TRP A 134 -2.60 23.97 -12.96
CA TRP A 134 -1.97 22.69 -12.64
C TRP A 134 -1.02 22.30 -13.77
N ILE A 135 0.19 21.92 -13.40
CA ILE A 135 1.21 21.43 -14.32
C ILE A 135 1.44 19.95 -14.03
N SER A 136 1.24 19.14 -15.06
CA SER A 136 1.41 17.68 -15.02
C SER A 136 2.71 17.23 -15.68
N GLN A 137 3.20 16.07 -15.27
CA GLN A 137 4.22 15.32 -16.00
C GLN A 137 3.57 14.14 -16.74
N ASP A 138 3.87 14.02 -18.03
CA ASP A 138 3.16 13.10 -18.94
C ASP A 138 3.79 11.69 -18.95
N SER A 139 3.88 11.09 -17.77
CA SER A 139 4.30 9.72 -17.54
C SER A 139 3.56 9.15 -16.33
N SER A 140 3.45 7.84 -16.23
CA SER A 140 2.83 7.17 -15.10
C SER A 140 3.85 6.67 -14.07
N ALA A 141 3.33 6.19 -12.94
CA ALA A 141 4.07 5.45 -11.94
C ALA A 141 3.19 4.28 -11.48
N THR A 142 3.68 3.07 -11.68
CA THR A 142 2.89 1.84 -11.63
C THR A 142 2.27 1.58 -10.26
N ASP A 143 2.93 1.95 -9.16
CA ASP A 143 2.35 1.85 -7.82
C ASP A 143 1.08 2.68 -7.67
N GLY A 144 1.06 3.91 -8.18
CA GLY A 144 -0.14 4.74 -8.20
C GLY A 144 -1.29 4.07 -8.96
N ASP A 145 -1.02 3.55 -10.16
CA ASP A 145 -2.02 2.91 -11.01
C ASP A 145 -2.55 1.59 -10.42
N LEU A 146 -1.68 0.79 -9.79
CA LEU A 146 -2.06 -0.42 -9.05
C LEU A 146 -3.02 -0.10 -7.90
N TYR A 147 -2.72 0.92 -7.09
CA TYR A 147 -3.61 1.34 -6.01
C TYR A 147 -4.93 1.92 -6.50
N ILE A 148 -4.92 2.70 -7.60
CA ILE A 148 -6.16 3.22 -8.20
C ILE A 148 -7.03 2.06 -8.69
N ALA A 149 -6.48 1.10 -9.43
CA ALA A 149 -7.21 -0.08 -9.91
C ALA A 149 -7.79 -0.91 -8.75
N TYR A 150 -6.98 -1.20 -7.72
CA TYR A 150 -7.47 -1.98 -6.59
C TYR A 150 -8.53 -1.22 -5.78
N SER A 151 -8.39 0.10 -5.63
CA SER A 151 -9.39 0.92 -4.95
C SER A 151 -10.75 0.92 -5.67
N LEU A 152 -10.77 0.82 -7.00
CA LEU A 152 -11.99 0.69 -7.80
C LEU A 152 -12.70 -0.64 -7.53
N ASN A 153 -11.96 -1.73 -7.36
CA ASN A 153 -12.52 -2.99 -6.89
C ASN A 153 -13.16 -2.83 -5.50
N LEU A 154 -12.46 -2.23 -4.54
CA LEU A 154 -12.98 -1.99 -3.19
C LEU A 154 -14.22 -1.06 -3.21
N ALA A 155 -14.22 -0.02 -4.04
CA ALA A 155 -15.36 0.88 -4.20
C ALA A 155 -16.59 0.16 -4.74
N SER A 156 -16.42 -0.84 -5.61
CA SER A 156 -17.52 -1.68 -6.08
C SER A 156 -18.20 -2.46 -4.95
N LYS A 157 -17.44 -2.89 -3.94
CA LYS A 157 -17.93 -3.52 -2.72
C LYS A 157 -18.59 -2.50 -1.77
N ALA A 158 -17.98 -1.32 -1.62
CA ALA A 158 -18.47 -0.24 -0.75
C ALA A 158 -19.84 0.30 -1.21
N TRP A 159 -20.02 0.47 -2.52
CA TRP A 159 -21.20 1.10 -3.12
C TRP A 159 -21.79 0.25 -4.26
N PRO A 160 -22.60 -0.79 -3.93
CA PRO A 160 -23.09 -1.76 -4.91
C PRO A 160 -23.89 -1.17 -6.07
N LYS A 161 -24.54 0.00 -5.89
CA LYS A 161 -25.31 0.67 -6.94
C LYS A 161 -24.43 1.23 -8.07
N SER A 162 -23.15 1.47 -7.82
CA SER A 162 -22.17 1.96 -8.81
C SER A 162 -21.10 0.92 -9.13
N SER A 163 -21.28 -0.33 -8.66
CA SER A 163 -20.33 -1.43 -8.85
C SER A 163 -19.91 -1.59 -10.31
N ASP A 164 -20.87 -1.62 -11.24
CA ASP A 164 -20.59 -1.80 -12.67
C ASP A 164 -19.70 -0.70 -13.25
N GLN A 165 -19.87 0.55 -12.80
CA GLN A 165 -19.04 1.67 -13.23
C GLN A 165 -17.61 1.52 -12.73
N TYR A 166 -17.43 1.23 -11.44
CA TYR A 166 -16.09 1.09 -10.87
C TYR A 166 -15.36 -0.12 -11.44
N MET A 167 -16.02 -1.27 -11.56
CA MET A 167 -15.44 -2.48 -12.17
C MET A 167 -15.10 -2.30 -13.65
N LYS A 168 -15.87 -1.49 -14.40
CA LYS A 168 -15.53 -1.16 -15.78
C LYS A 168 -14.26 -0.31 -15.87
N LEU A 169 -14.07 0.64 -14.95
CA LEU A 169 -12.87 1.46 -14.89
C LEU A 169 -11.65 0.64 -14.44
N GLU A 170 -11.82 -0.24 -13.45
CA GLU A 170 -10.77 -1.14 -12.97
C GLU A 170 -10.23 -2.00 -14.11
N ARG A 171 -11.10 -2.70 -14.86
CA ARG A 171 -10.65 -3.55 -15.98
C ARG A 171 -9.91 -2.77 -17.07
N LYS A 172 -10.33 -1.53 -17.32
CA LYS A 172 -9.68 -0.66 -18.31
C LYS A 172 -8.29 -0.22 -17.84
N LEU A 173 -8.16 0.17 -16.58
CA LEU A 173 -6.88 0.51 -15.98
C LEU A 173 -5.95 -0.71 -15.91
N ALA A 174 -6.45 -1.86 -15.42
CA ALA A 174 -5.69 -3.10 -15.40
C ALA A 174 -5.20 -3.50 -16.80
N SER A 175 -6.03 -3.35 -17.84
CA SER A 175 -5.60 -3.57 -19.21
C SER A 175 -4.49 -2.61 -19.65
N ASP A 176 -4.57 -1.34 -19.28
CA ASP A 176 -3.55 -0.35 -19.65
C ASP A 176 -2.23 -0.54 -18.89
N ILE A 177 -2.28 -1.00 -17.63
CA ILE A 177 -1.08 -1.43 -16.89
C ILE A 177 -0.37 -2.56 -17.67
N LEU A 178 -1.10 -3.58 -18.11
CA LEU A 178 -0.52 -4.68 -18.90
C LEU A 178 -0.04 -4.25 -20.30
N ASN A 179 -0.59 -3.18 -20.87
CA ASN A 179 -0.19 -2.69 -22.19
C ASN A 179 1.06 -1.82 -22.14
N TYR A 180 1.27 -1.06 -21.05
CA TYR A 180 2.26 0.00 -21.02
C TYR A 180 3.25 -0.08 -19.85
N GLU A 181 2.96 -0.86 -18.81
CA GLU A 181 3.76 -0.96 -17.59
C GLU A 181 4.19 -2.40 -17.31
N TYR A 182 4.36 -3.20 -18.36
CA TYR A 182 4.65 -4.62 -18.28
C TYR A 182 5.85 -4.98 -19.16
N ASN A 183 6.81 -5.70 -18.59
CA ASN A 183 7.93 -6.30 -19.29
C ASN A 183 7.58 -7.76 -19.61
N GLY A 184 7.31 -8.03 -20.89
CA GLY A 184 6.93 -9.36 -21.36
C GLY A 184 8.08 -10.38 -21.38
N THR A 185 9.33 -9.95 -21.23
CA THR A 185 10.50 -10.83 -21.14
C THR A 185 10.65 -11.37 -19.73
N THR A 186 10.67 -10.49 -18.74
CA THR A 186 10.86 -10.86 -17.32
C THR A 186 9.55 -11.26 -16.63
N HIS A 187 8.41 -11.06 -17.29
CA HIS A 187 7.07 -11.16 -16.72
C HIS A 187 6.86 -10.26 -15.48
N THR A 188 7.59 -9.15 -15.37
CA THR A 188 7.43 -8.20 -14.25
C THR A 188 6.75 -6.92 -14.69
N LEU A 189 6.13 -6.21 -13.73
CA LEU A 189 5.74 -4.83 -13.96
C LEU A 189 6.96 -3.91 -14.00
N THR A 190 6.93 -2.92 -14.89
CA THR A 190 7.93 -1.85 -14.92
C THR A 190 7.60 -0.80 -13.86
N VAL A 191 8.48 0.18 -13.63
CA VAL A 191 8.25 1.24 -12.62
C VAL A 191 7.32 2.37 -13.09
N GLY A 192 6.85 2.29 -14.33
CA GLY A 192 5.98 3.25 -15.01
C GLY A 192 6.06 3.08 -16.54
N ASN A 193 5.16 3.74 -17.27
CA ASN A 193 5.06 3.59 -18.73
C ASN A 193 6.29 4.08 -19.52
N TRP A 194 7.15 4.88 -18.88
CA TRP A 194 8.38 5.42 -19.44
C TRP A 194 9.55 4.42 -19.36
N ALA A 195 9.39 3.33 -18.62
CA ALA A 195 10.34 2.21 -18.55
C ALA A 195 10.00 1.14 -19.60
N ASP A 196 9.69 1.57 -20.83
CA ASP A 196 9.38 0.68 -21.95
C ASP A 196 10.62 -0.09 -22.48
N ALA A 197 10.43 -0.95 -23.48
CA ALA A 197 11.48 -1.80 -24.05
C ALA A 197 12.67 -1.04 -24.67
N THR A 198 12.55 0.26 -24.91
CA THR A 198 13.64 1.12 -25.39
C THR A 198 14.40 1.81 -24.26
N SER A 199 13.86 1.77 -23.04
CA SER A 199 14.43 2.37 -21.85
C SER A 199 15.46 1.45 -21.20
N LYS A 200 16.57 2.04 -20.72
CA LYS A 200 17.53 1.31 -19.87
C LYS A 200 16.95 0.84 -18.53
N TYR A 201 15.74 1.28 -18.20
CA TYR A 201 15.01 0.92 -16.97
C TYR A 201 13.95 -0.16 -17.22
N HIS A 202 13.89 -0.77 -18.41
CA HIS A 202 12.89 -1.78 -18.74
C HIS A 202 12.88 -2.98 -17.78
N ASP A 203 14.06 -3.37 -17.33
CA ASP A 203 14.30 -4.48 -16.42
C ASP A 203 14.39 -4.02 -14.95
N LEU A 204 13.97 -2.79 -14.65
CA LEU A 204 13.95 -2.27 -13.28
C LEU A 204 12.64 -2.65 -12.60
N MET A 205 12.74 -3.35 -11.47
CA MET A 205 11.64 -3.66 -10.57
C MET A 205 11.75 -2.79 -9.31
N ARG A 206 10.63 -2.17 -8.92
CA ARG A 206 10.48 -1.55 -7.59
C ARG A 206 9.84 -2.58 -6.66
N THR A 207 10.52 -2.96 -5.59
CA THR A 207 10.10 -4.13 -4.77
C THR A 207 8.78 -3.91 -4.04
N SER A 208 8.44 -2.65 -3.74
CA SER A 208 7.15 -2.30 -3.13
C SER A 208 5.96 -2.50 -4.05
N ASP A 209 6.19 -2.74 -5.35
CA ASP A 209 5.13 -2.92 -6.34
C ASP A 209 4.71 -4.39 -6.44
N VAL A 210 5.40 -5.29 -5.71
CA VAL A 210 5.01 -6.70 -5.58
C VAL A 210 3.79 -6.80 -4.66
N MET A 211 2.59 -6.72 -5.26
CA MET A 211 1.30 -6.66 -4.56
C MET A 211 0.41 -7.86 -4.93
N PRO A 212 0.70 -9.09 -4.44
CA PRO A 212 0.03 -10.30 -4.89
C PRO A 212 -1.50 -10.29 -4.67
N THR A 213 -1.98 -9.65 -3.60
CA THR A 213 -3.42 -9.46 -3.36
C THR A 213 -4.08 -8.66 -4.48
N PHE A 214 -3.41 -7.64 -5.01
CA PHE A 214 -3.94 -6.77 -6.06
C PHE A 214 -3.93 -7.52 -7.40
N PHE A 215 -2.82 -8.18 -7.72
CA PHE A 215 -2.68 -8.97 -8.95
C PHE A 215 -3.73 -10.07 -9.04
N LYS A 216 -4.00 -10.77 -7.92
CA LYS A 216 -5.07 -11.75 -7.84
C LYS A 216 -6.45 -11.12 -8.12
N SER A 217 -6.73 -9.96 -7.52
CA SER A 217 -7.99 -9.24 -7.78
C SER A 217 -8.14 -8.84 -9.25
N PHE A 218 -7.05 -8.43 -9.90
CA PHE A 218 -7.08 -8.06 -11.32
C PHE A 218 -7.29 -9.28 -12.22
N TYR A 219 -6.68 -10.42 -11.89
CA TYR A 219 -6.97 -11.69 -12.57
C TYR A 219 -8.46 -12.08 -12.42
N GLU A 220 -9.02 -11.98 -11.22
CA GLU A 220 -10.43 -12.32 -10.96
C GLU A 220 -11.39 -11.43 -11.76
N SER A 221 -11.06 -10.14 -11.94
CA SER A 221 -11.90 -9.19 -12.69
C SER A 221 -11.72 -9.29 -14.21
N THR A 222 -10.48 -9.43 -14.68
CA THR A 222 -10.14 -9.35 -16.12
C THR A 222 -10.08 -10.71 -16.81
N HIS A 223 -9.85 -11.78 -16.04
CA HIS A 223 -9.48 -13.11 -16.53
C HIS A 223 -8.21 -13.15 -17.39
N ASP A 224 -7.37 -12.11 -17.36
CA ASP A 224 -6.09 -12.06 -18.07
C ASP A 224 -5.02 -12.82 -17.29
N ARG A 225 -4.53 -13.93 -17.85
CA ARG A 225 -3.56 -14.82 -17.20
C ARG A 225 -2.20 -14.17 -16.94
N ARG A 226 -1.87 -13.07 -17.62
CA ARG A 226 -0.62 -12.33 -17.38
C ARG A 226 -0.50 -11.87 -15.93
N TRP A 227 -1.61 -11.57 -15.25
CA TRP A 227 -1.59 -11.24 -13.82
C TRP A 227 -1.10 -12.38 -12.92
N LEU A 228 -1.34 -13.64 -13.31
CA LEU A 228 -0.80 -14.80 -12.59
C LEU A 228 0.71 -14.94 -12.86
N GLU A 229 1.13 -14.78 -14.12
CA GLU A 229 2.55 -14.80 -14.50
C GLU A 229 3.33 -13.69 -13.78
N ILE A 230 2.76 -12.48 -13.69
CA ILE A 230 3.31 -11.36 -12.92
C ILE A 230 3.41 -11.70 -11.44
N THR A 231 2.37 -12.30 -10.87
CA THR A 231 2.38 -12.71 -9.46
C THR A 231 3.52 -13.69 -9.20
N ASP A 232 3.68 -14.69 -10.06
CA ASP A 232 4.71 -15.71 -9.93
C ASP A 232 6.11 -15.11 -10.09
N ALA A 233 6.36 -14.41 -11.19
CA ALA A 233 7.66 -13.84 -11.50
C ALA A 233 8.10 -12.83 -10.43
N MET A 234 7.25 -11.85 -10.09
CA MET A 234 7.61 -10.80 -9.13
C MET A 234 7.82 -11.35 -7.70
N LEU A 235 7.07 -12.37 -7.29
CA LEU A 235 7.32 -13.03 -5.99
C LEU A 235 8.61 -13.86 -6.00
N ASP A 236 8.93 -14.54 -7.10
CA ASP A 236 10.20 -15.25 -7.25
C ASP A 236 11.38 -14.26 -7.19
N ARG A 237 11.32 -13.15 -7.95
CA ARG A 237 12.37 -12.11 -7.92
C ARG A 237 12.52 -11.50 -6.52
N LEU A 238 11.40 -11.27 -5.81
CA LEU A 238 11.43 -10.73 -4.44
C LEU A 238 12.01 -11.73 -3.44
N MET A 239 11.74 -13.03 -3.62
CA MET A 239 12.30 -14.10 -2.81
C MET A 239 13.82 -14.18 -3.00
N ASP A 240 14.31 -14.15 -4.24
CA ASP A 240 15.75 -14.16 -4.54
C ASP A 240 16.49 -13.01 -3.81
N LEU A 241 15.96 -11.78 -3.91
CA LEU A 241 16.50 -10.62 -3.20
C LEU A 241 16.49 -10.78 -1.66
N SER A 242 15.48 -11.46 -1.11
CA SER A 242 15.37 -11.72 0.32
C SER A 242 16.32 -12.83 0.80
N GLU A 243 16.63 -13.80 -0.06
CA GLU A 243 17.50 -14.93 0.24
C GLU A 243 19.00 -14.58 0.15
N ASP A 244 19.35 -13.56 -0.63
CA ASP A 244 20.73 -13.05 -0.76
C ASP A 244 21.37 -12.63 0.58
N HIS A 245 20.56 -12.35 1.60
CA HIS A 245 21.03 -11.85 2.90
C HIS A 245 20.26 -12.46 4.08
N ASP A 246 20.95 -12.70 5.21
CA ASP A 246 20.37 -13.27 6.45
C ASP A 246 19.23 -12.42 7.06
N THR A 247 19.16 -11.13 6.71
CA THR A 247 18.16 -10.20 7.23
C THR A 247 16.79 -10.38 6.55
N GLY A 248 16.75 -10.93 5.35
CA GLY A 248 15.55 -10.95 4.51
C GLY A 248 15.11 -9.58 3.97
N LEU A 249 15.89 -8.52 4.24
CA LEU A 249 15.61 -7.18 3.74
C LEU A 249 15.74 -7.16 2.21
N VAL A 250 14.85 -6.41 1.56
CA VAL A 250 14.82 -6.22 0.10
C VAL A 250 15.10 -4.74 -0.23
N PRO A 251 15.73 -4.44 -1.38
CA PRO A 251 16.08 -3.08 -1.76
C PRO A 251 14.87 -2.28 -2.24
N ASP A 252 14.95 -0.94 -2.27
CA ASP A 252 13.95 -0.09 -2.93
C ASP A 252 13.77 -0.49 -4.41
N PHE A 253 14.88 -0.70 -5.12
CA PHE A 253 14.90 -1.09 -6.53
C PHE A 253 15.85 -2.26 -6.78
N ALA A 254 15.51 -3.09 -7.76
CA ALA A 254 16.33 -4.18 -8.25
C ALA A 254 16.29 -4.27 -9.78
N TRP A 255 17.39 -4.69 -10.38
CA TRP A 255 17.43 -5.15 -11.76
C TRP A 255 17.02 -6.61 -11.81
N VAL A 256 16.11 -6.97 -12.69
CA VAL A 256 15.56 -8.32 -12.79
C VAL A 256 15.80 -8.93 -14.17
N SER A 257 16.01 -10.23 -14.21
CA SER A 257 15.91 -11.01 -15.44
C SER A 257 14.78 -12.04 -15.33
N GLU A 258 14.66 -12.95 -16.29
CA GLU A 258 13.76 -14.10 -16.20
C GLU A 258 14.03 -15.00 -14.99
N HIS A 259 15.26 -14.99 -14.44
CA HIS A 259 15.70 -16.01 -13.48
C HIS A 259 16.43 -15.47 -12.25
N ASP A 260 16.93 -14.24 -12.29
CA ASP A 260 17.63 -13.62 -11.16
C ASP A 260 17.15 -12.19 -10.89
N ALA A 261 17.53 -11.67 -9.73
CA ALA A 261 17.29 -10.29 -9.33
C ALA A 261 18.51 -9.78 -8.57
N THR A 262 18.87 -8.52 -8.74
CA THR A 262 20.01 -7.92 -8.03
C THR A 262 19.68 -6.50 -7.63
N ALA A 263 19.98 -6.15 -6.38
CA ALA A 263 19.76 -4.80 -5.87
C ALA A 263 20.40 -3.72 -6.77
N ALA A 264 19.65 -2.63 -7.00
CA ALA A 264 20.15 -1.49 -7.73
C ALA A 264 21.33 -0.84 -6.99
N LYS A 265 22.24 -0.20 -7.73
CA LYS A 265 23.32 0.57 -7.11
C LYS A 265 22.78 1.91 -6.58
N ALA A 266 23.45 2.47 -5.58
CA ALA A 266 23.16 3.80 -5.08
C ALA A 266 23.12 4.85 -6.22
N ASN A 267 22.07 5.69 -6.23
CA ASN A 267 21.79 6.73 -7.21
C ASN A 267 21.57 6.21 -8.65
N ALA A 268 21.22 4.93 -8.82
CA ALA A 268 20.87 4.40 -10.13
C ALA A 268 19.52 4.90 -10.63
N VAL A 269 18.60 5.25 -9.72
CA VAL A 269 17.20 5.59 -10.01
C VAL A 269 16.79 6.89 -9.35
N ALA A 270 16.83 6.97 -8.02
CA ALA A 270 16.20 8.06 -7.26
C ALA A 270 17.09 8.64 -6.15
N SER A 271 17.89 7.83 -5.47
CA SER A 271 18.60 8.24 -4.26
C SER A 271 19.83 7.39 -3.97
N ARG A 272 20.64 7.83 -3.01
CA ARG A 272 21.77 7.01 -2.51
C ARG A 272 21.37 5.69 -1.86
N TYR A 273 20.08 5.47 -1.60
CA TYR A 273 19.53 4.29 -0.93
C TYR A 273 18.76 3.35 -1.86
N ASP A 274 18.89 3.51 -3.18
CA ASP A 274 18.14 2.69 -4.16
C ASP A 274 18.35 1.18 -3.99
N GLY A 275 19.54 0.77 -3.52
CA GLY A 275 19.89 -0.62 -3.23
C GLY A 275 19.68 -1.06 -1.78
N ASP A 276 19.09 -0.22 -0.94
CA ASP A 276 18.87 -0.47 0.48
C ASP A 276 17.38 -0.62 0.80
N TYR A 277 17.04 -1.13 1.99
CA TYR A 277 15.67 -1.11 2.48
C TYR A 277 15.34 0.31 2.96
N SER A 278 14.64 1.08 2.12
CA SER A 278 14.42 2.52 2.33
C SER A 278 12.94 2.88 2.07
N SER A 279 12.68 4.11 1.64
CA SER A 279 11.34 4.69 1.56
C SER A 279 10.42 3.97 0.58
N ASN A 280 10.92 3.21 -0.40
CA ASN A 280 10.03 2.38 -1.22
C ASN A 280 9.78 1.03 -0.53
N ALA A 281 10.85 0.30 -0.20
CA ALA A 281 10.80 -1.06 0.34
C ALA A 281 10.12 -1.15 1.72
N CYS A 282 9.99 -0.04 2.44
CA CYS A 282 9.28 0.01 3.72
C CYS A 282 7.81 -0.44 3.62
N ARG A 283 7.21 -0.38 2.42
CA ARG A 283 5.84 -0.87 2.15
C ARG A 283 5.74 -2.39 2.04
N VAL A 284 6.81 -3.09 1.66
CA VAL A 284 6.80 -4.53 1.34
C VAL A 284 6.19 -5.40 2.46
N PRO A 285 6.53 -5.23 3.76
CA PRO A 285 5.90 -6.02 4.82
C PRO A 285 4.37 -5.95 4.79
N MET A 286 3.80 -4.77 4.55
CA MET A 286 2.35 -4.58 4.49
C MET A 286 1.74 -5.24 3.26
N MET A 287 2.40 -5.17 2.09
CA MET A 287 1.91 -5.75 0.84
C MET A 287 1.87 -7.29 0.85
N LEU A 288 2.67 -7.91 1.72
CA LEU A 288 2.73 -9.38 1.84
C LEU A 288 1.97 -9.91 3.06
N ALA A 289 1.50 -9.04 3.96
CA ALA A 289 1.04 -9.41 5.30
C ALA A 289 -0.11 -10.44 5.35
N THR A 290 -1.00 -10.40 4.36
CA THR A 290 -2.22 -11.22 4.26
C THR A 290 -2.14 -12.27 3.16
N SER A 291 -1.04 -12.29 2.39
CA SER A 291 -0.89 -13.20 1.26
C SER A 291 -0.77 -14.65 1.73
N ASN A 292 -1.51 -15.53 1.06
CA ASN A 292 -1.41 -16.98 1.27
C ASN A 292 -0.34 -17.64 0.39
N ASP A 293 0.34 -16.89 -0.48
CA ASP A 293 1.41 -17.43 -1.30
C ASP A 293 2.63 -17.81 -0.43
N PRO A 294 3.16 -19.05 -0.54
CA PRO A 294 4.30 -19.50 0.25
C PRO A 294 5.54 -18.60 0.14
N ARG A 295 5.80 -18.00 -1.02
CA ARG A 295 6.96 -17.11 -1.26
C ARG A 295 6.77 -15.78 -0.52
N ALA A 296 5.60 -15.17 -0.65
CA ALA A 296 5.24 -13.97 0.11
C ALA A 296 5.37 -14.20 1.63
N ARG A 297 4.87 -15.35 2.09
CA ARG A 297 5.00 -15.77 3.50
C ARG A 297 6.45 -15.98 3.92
N ALA A 298 7.29 -16.56 3.08
CA ALA A 298 8.71 -16.75 3.37
C ALA A 298 9.43 -15.41 3.56
N VAL A 299 9.25 -14.48 2.61
CA VAL A 299 9.84 -13.12 2.66
C VAL A 299 9.38 -12.37 3.91
N VAL A 300 8.06 -12.29 4.16
CA VAL A 300 7.55 -11.52 5.31
C VAL A 300 8.03 -12.10 6.65
N LEU A 301 8.12 -13.42 6.80
CA LEU A 301 8.60 -14.03 8.04
C LEU A 301 10.10 -13.75 8.30
N ARG A 302 10.94 -13.68 7.26
CA ARG A 302 12.35 -13.26 7.38
C ARG A 302 12.44 -11.79 7.81
N LEU A 303 11.67 -10.90 7.18
CA LEU A 303 11.57 -9.49 7.57
C LEU A 303 11.14 -9.35 9.04
N LEU A 304 10.09 -10.05 9.46
CA LEU A 304 9.63 -10.02 10.86
C LEU A 304 10.69 -10.57 11.82
N GLN A 305 11.42 -11.61 11.44
CA GLN A 305 12.52 -12.16 12.25
C GLN A 305 13.65 -11.15 12.45
N PHE A 306 14.11 -10.50 11.38
CA PHE A 306 15.11 -9.44 11.46
C PHE A 306 14.60 -8.27 12.29
N PHE A 307 13.41 -7.77 11.95
CA PHE A 307 12.86 -6.59 12.57
C PHE A 307 12.48 -6.79 14.00
N ASN A 308 12.21 -8.00 14.50
CA ASN A 308 11.93 -8.30 15.90
C ASN A 308 13.21 -8.40 16.78
N ARG A 309 14.38 -8.62 16.18
CA ARG A 309 15.68 -8.64 16.90
C ARG A 309 16.25 -7.25 17.18
N GLN A 310 15.78 -6.23 16.47
CA GLN A 310 16.20 -4.84 16.71
C GLN A 310 15.75 -4.31 18.09
N SER A 311 16.33 -3.22 18.57
CA SER A 311 15.77 -2.51 19.74
C SER A 311 14.56 -1.66 19.35
N ALA A 312 14.59 -1.10 18.13
CA ALA A 312 13.51 -0.34 17.50
C ALA A 312 13.64 -0.42 15.97
N VAL A 313 12.54 -0.19 15.26
CA VAL A 313 12.54 0.02 13.80
C VAL A 313 12.92 1.47 13.50
N THR A 314 14.03 1.69 12.79
CA THR A 314 14.50 3.00 12.33
C THR A 314 14.11 3.27 10.88
N ALA A 315 14.29 4.50 10.43
CA ALA A 315 14.05 4.88 9.04
C ALA A 315 15.13 4.31 8.10
N GLY A 316 14.99 3.04 7.73
CA GLY A 316 15.79 2.39 6.70
C GLY A 316 17.06 1.68 7.19
N TYR A 317 17.46 0.68 6.41
CA TYR A 317 18.54 -0.25 6.71
C TYR A 317 19.29 -0.63 5.43
N THR A 318 20.60 -0.79 5.50
CA THR A 318 21.32 -1.55 4.47
C THR A 318 20.81 -2.99 4.44
N LEU A 319 20.97 -3.70 3.33
CA LEU A 319 20.52 -5.10 3.26
C LEU A 319 21.25 -6.03 4.24
N ALA A 320 22.48 -5.67 4.65
CA ALA A 320 23.21 -6.33 5.73
C ALA A 320 22.68 -6.01 7.15
N GLY A 321 21.67 -5.14 7.27
CA GLY A 321 20.98 -4.82 8.53
C GLY A 321 21.56 -3.64 9.31
N LYS A 322 22.46 -2.84 8.72
CA LYS A 322 22.96 -1.62 9.37
C LYS A 322 21.92 -0.50 9.20
N GLN A 323 21.58 0.17 10.29
CA GLN A 323 20.69 1.34 10.26
C GLN A 323 21.24 2.43 9.33
N LEU A 324 20.40 2.97 8.45
CA LEU A 324 20.75 4.12 7.60
C LEU A 324 20.60 5.45 8.34
N ASN A 325 19.71 5.47 9.33
CA ASN A 325 19.36 6.64 10.12
C ASN A 325 19.18 6.26 11.60
N ASP A 326 19.40 7.21 12.50
CA ASP A 326 19.24 7.06 13.95
C ASP A 326 17.84 7.44 14.48
N TYR A 327 16.98 7.95 13.59
CA TYR A 327 15.61 8.33 13.90
C TYR A 327 14.59 7.29 13.41
N ARG A 328 13.36 7.42 13.91
CA ARG A 328 12.22 6.54 13.60
C ARG A 328 11.21 7.28 12.74
N LEU A 329 10.52 6.51 11.91
CA LEU A 329 9.36 6.94 11.13
C LEU A 329 8.31 5.81 11.19
N ASN A 330 7.04 6.18 11.30
CA ASN A 330 5.95 5.22 11.29
C ASN A 330 5.73 4.62 9.90
N SER A 331 6.16 5.26 8.81
CA SER A 331 6.24 4.65 7.48
C SER A 331 7.10 3.38 7.43
N PHE A 332 8.03 3.21 8.37
CA PHE A 332 8.82 1.98 8.52
C PHE A 332 8.27 1.07 9.62
N THR A 333 7.81 1.66 10.73
CA THR A 333 7.34 0.87 11.88
C THR A 333 5.96 0.24 11.62
N ALA A 334 5.01 0.99 11.07
CA ALA A 334 3.62 0.57 10.93
C ALA A 334 3.44 -0.59 9.94
N PRO A 335 4.07 -0.61 8.74
CA PRO A 335 3.98 -1.77 7.83
C PRO A 335 4.46 -3.08 8.46
N VAL A 336 5.61 -3.04 9.16
CA VAL A 336 6.18 -4.20 9.86
C VAL A 336 5.29 -4.64 11.02
N ALA A 337 4.80 -3.68 11.81
CA ALA A 337 3.94 -3.96 12.96
C ALA A 337 2.59 -4.55 12.52
N TYR A 338 2.00 -4.04 11.43
CA TYR A 338 0.80 -4.61 10.83
C TYR A 338 1.03 -6.04 10.34
N ALA A 339 2.12 -6.30 9.61
CA ALA A 339 2.48 -7.65 9.20
C ALA A 339 2.63 -8.60 10.40
N ALA A 340 3.31 -8.17 11.47
CA ALA A 340 3.41 -8.95 12.70
C ALA A 340 2.05 -9.25 13.34
N SER A 341 1.09 -8.34 13.24
CA SER A 341 -0.27 -8.52 13.77
C SER A 341 -1.07 -9.62 13.03
N GLN A 342 -0.73 -9.89 11.77
CA GLN A 342 -1.31 -10.98 10.96
C GLN A 342 -0.63 -12.33 11.26
N HIS A 343 0.63 -12.31 11.69
CA HIS A 343 1.39 -13.51 12.07
C HIS A 343 1.49 -13.66 13.60
N ARG A 344 0.39 -14.07 14.25
CA ARG A 344 0.22 -14.15 15.72
C ARG A 344 1.03 -15.26 16.41
N GLU A 345 2.22 -15.54 15.93
CA GLU A 345 3.18 -16.42 16.60
C GLU A 345 3.80 -15.67 17.79
N HIS A 346 3.95 -16.34 18.94
CA HIS A 346 4.51 -15.75 20.18
C HIS A 346 5.95 -15.19 20.03
N ARG A 347 6.63 -15.46 18.91
CA ARG A 347 8.00 -14.98 18.70
C ARG A 347 8.11 -13.50 18.32
N TYR A 348 7.00 -12.79 18.10
CA TYR A 348 7.00 -11.40 17.61
C TYR A 348 6.47 -10.36 18.62
N ASP A 349 6.50 -10.66 19.92
CA ASP A 349 5.92 -9.82 20.98
C ASP A 349 6.35 -8.35 20.95
N ARG A 350 7.60 -8.04 20.58
CA ARG A 350 8.06 -6.65 20.50
C ARG A 350 7.39 -5.90 19.36
N LEU A 351 7.26 -6.53 18.19
CA LEU A 351 6.52 -5.96 17.07
C LEU A 351 5.01 -5.85 17.36
N GLN A 352 4.45 -6.79 18.15
CA GLN A 352 3.07 -6.67 18.62
C GLN A 352 2.89 -5.47 19.57
N LYS A 353 3.89 -5.14 20.38
CA LYS A 353 3.90 -3.90 21.18
C LYS A 353 4.00 -2.65 20.30
N ASP A 354 4.86 -2.68 19.28
CA ASP A 354 4.92 -1.60 18.28
C ASP A 354 3.54 -1.41 17.60
N TRP A 355 2.83 -2.50 17.29
CA TRP A 355 1.47 -2.45 16.74
C TRP A 355 0.47 -1.79 17.69
N GLN A 356 0.47 -2.14 18.98
CA GLN A 356 -0.40 -1.47 19.96
C GLN A 356 -0.13 0.03 20.03
N ASN A 357 1.13 0.46 19.91
CA ASN A 357 1.48 1.88 19.89
C ASN A 357 0.96 2.56 18.63
N VAL A 358 1.13 1.94 17.45
CA VAL A 358 0.64 2.48 16.17
C VAL A 358 -0.87 2.70 16.19
N LEU A 359 -1.64 1.79 16.80
CA LEU A 359 -3.10 1.91 16.91
C LEU A 359 -3.62 3.08 17.77
N VAL A 360 -2.79 3.65 18.64
CA VAL A 360 -3.20 4.70 19.59
C VAL A 360 -2.47 6.03 19.38
N GLN A 361 -1.50 6.07 18.47
CA GLN A 361 -0.77 7.30 18.17
C GLN A 361 -1.61 8.24 17.30
N PRO A 362 -1.53 9.57 17.54
CA PRO A 362 -2.13 10.55 16.65
C PRO A 362 -1.46 10.50 15.28
N VAL A 363 -2.23 10.85 14.24
CA VAL A 363 -1.71 10.89 12.88
C VAL A 363 -0.80 12.12 12.71
N GLU A 364 0.39 11.91 12.15
CA GLU A 364 1.28 13.01 11.77
C GLU A 364 0.60 13.90 10.71
N THR A 365 0.73 15.21 10.82
CA THR A 365 0.04 16.16 9.91
C THR A 365 1.00 16.88 8.96
N ASN A 366 2.32 16.76 9.18
CA ASN A 366 3.35 17.46 8.41
C ASN A 366 4.19 16.53 7.54
N ARG A 367 3.89 15.23 7.50
CA ARG A 367 4.60 14.25 6.67
C ARG A 367 3.60 13.29 6.04
N TYR A 368 3.11 13.66 4.85
CA TYR A 368 2.12 12.88 4.10
C TYR A 368 2.46 11.38 4.07
N TYR A 369 3.70 11.03 3.73
CA TYR A 369 4.08 9.64 3.53
C TYR A 369 4.04 8.83 4.84
N ASP A 370 4.57 9.40 5.91
CA ASP A 370 4.58 8.79 7.25
C ASP A 370 3.16 8.55 7.77
N ALA A 371 2.32 9.57 7.65
CA ALA A 371 0.93 9.53 8.06
C ALA A 371 0.11 8.53 7.24
N THR A 372 0.26 8.54 5.91
CA THR A 372 -0.56 7.73 5.01
C THR A 372 -0.27 6.24 5.20
N LEU A 373 1.00 5.83 5.24
CA LEU A 373 1.34 4.43 5.49
C LEU A 373 0.92 3.95 6.89
N THR A 374 0.96 4.84 7.89
CA THR A 374 0.42 4.54 9.23
C THR A 374 -1.07 4.25 9.17
N VAL A 375 -1.84 5.12 8.54
CA VAL A 375 -3.30 4.96 8.43
C VAL A 375 -3.68 3.76 7.56
N MET A 376 -2.93 3.48 6.49
CA MET A 376 -3.13 2.27 5.68
C MET A 376 -2.94 0.99 6.52
N ALA A 377 -1.84 0.92 7.27
CA ALA A 377 -1.59 -0.20 8.18
C ALA A 377 -2.70 -0.34 9.24
N VAL A 378 -3.16 0.76 9.83
CA VAL A 378 -4.21 0.79 10.86
C VAL A 378 -5.58 0.37 10.32
N MET A 379 -5.92 0.82 9.10
CA MET A 379 -7.18 0.48 8.43
C MET A 379 -7.21 -1.00 8.03
N GLY A 380 -6.03 -1.55 7.69
CA GLY A 380 -5.82 -2.92 7.25
C GLY A 380 -6.45 -3.22 5.89
N GLU A 381 -6.19 -4.42 5.37
CA GLU A 381 -6.95 -4.93 4.23
C GLU A 381 -8.35 -5.37 4.67
N VAL A 382 -9.29 -5.37 3.73
CA VAL A 382 -10.67 -5.83 3.93
C VAL A 382 -10.96 -6.95 2.94
N ASP A 383 -11.49 -8.06 3.45
CA ASP A 383 -11.85 -9.25 2.64
C ASP A 383 -13.00 -8.96 1.67
#